data_AF-A0A7S3LQM8-F1
#
_entry.id   AF-A0A7S3LQM8-F1
#
_cell.length_a   1.000
_cell.length_b   1.000
_cell.length_c   1.000
_cell.angle_alpha   90.00
_cell.angle_beta   90.00
_cell.angle_gamma   90.00
#
_symmetry.space_group_name_H-M   'P 1'
#
loop_
_entity.id
_entity.type
_entity.pdbx_description
1 polymer ?
#
loop_
_entity_poly.entity_id
_entity_poly.type
_entity_poly.pdbx_seq_one_letter_code
_entity_poly.pdbx_strand_id
1 'polypeptide(L)'
;MLRIKQKSVICAVALLTTFYVEKSLALFDGPFDNCEIIESPGPKGICSGHGSCINNTCSCKDGFTGLSDFINTEGLDCQINELAIKCIWGALLLVLFIGQVRSLPKMYERYADFREVQQDGKMNGRRIPITSNKGVLAIVLYEGVMVPSLIAMIVTKLVADNERIGVTFTVTFLFFLTKAAFYGSAMLFQPALVAALMRAASFGTSQSGAVERLIRFNNISSFFNWMGSSLLGILPFVTYANGGKWDETAEIVWFAYLGGSVFTLSLYALQCTYLKNKINEVLTPNSAGASGSGREKMEQTKKMLIKLQNETIFQVVLNCTIYIAFIAVPLMWNRHDYYLPLSWIAFVILGKKLADTHVSSGSSKKKVTKLVSGSIEKTGSFTTIQDSRVEI
;
A
#
# COMPACT_ATOMS: atom_id res chain seq x y z
N MET A 1 3.76 20.69 -11.60
CA MET A 1 2.44 20.24 -12.12
C MET A 1 1.94 18.90 -11.56
N LEU A 2 2.74 17.84 -11.38
CA LEU A 2 2.24 16.52 -10.92
C LEU A 2 1.73 16.45 -9.45
N ARG A 3 2.21 17.31 -8.54
CA ARG A 3 1.75 17.32 -7.13
C ARG A 3 0.33 17.86 -6.94
N ILE A 4 -0.13 18.73 -7.83
CA ILE A 4 -1.50 19.26 -7.79
C ILE A 4 -2.48 18.13 -8.15
N LYS A 5 -2.14 17.29 -9.14
CA LYS A 5 -2.99 16.18 -9.58
C LYS A 5 -3.20 15.09 -8.51
N GLN A 6 -2.21 14.77 -7.68
CA GLN A 6 -2.36 13.72 -6.67
C GLN A 6 -3.30 14.13 -5.52
N LYS A 7 -3.19 15.40 -5.05
CA LYS A 7 -4.14 15.93 -4.08
C LYS A 7 -5.54 16.00 -4.67
N SER A 8 -5.68 16.40 -5.94
CA SER A 8 -6.99 16.44 -6.62
C SER A 8 -7.63 15.07 -6.75
N VAL A 9 -6.89 14.01 -7.08
CA VAL A 9 -7.44 12.64 -7.17
C VAL A 9 -7.90 12.14 -5.81
N ILE A 10 -7.08 12.33 -4.77
CA ILE A 10 -7.45 11.90 -3.41
C ILE A 10 -8.65 12.70 -2.89
N CYS A 11 -8.68 14.01 -3.14
CA CYS A 11 -9.80 14.86 -2.76
C CYS A 11 -11.07 14.50 -3.55
N ALA A 12 -10.95 14.15 -4.84
CA ALA A 12 -12.07 13.70 -5.64
C ALA A 12 -12.64 12.37 -5.15
N VAL A 13 -11.79 11.39 -4.81
CA VAL A 13 -12.24 10.12 -4.22
C VAL A 13 -12.91 10.36 -2.87
N ALA A 14 -12.29 11.18 -2.00
CA ALA A 14 -12.85 11.53 -0.71
C ALA A 14 -14.21 12.22 -0.86
N LEU A 15 -14.31 13.26 -1.69
CA LEU A 15 -15.56 13.99 -1.98
C LEU A 15 -16.62 13.09 -2.59
N LEU A 16 -16.27 12.19 -3.51
CA LEU A 16 -17.19 11.22 -4.07
C LEU A 16 -17.72 10.29 -2.97
N THR A 17 -16.87 9.82 -2.06
CA THR A 17 -17.33 9.00 -0.93
C THR A 17 -18.20 9.78 0.06
N THR A 18 -17.84 11.01 0.46
CA THR A 18 -18.67 11.79 1.40
C THR A 18 -20.00 12.19 0.79
N PHE A 19 -20.01 12.64 -0.47
CA PHE A 19 -21.24 12.99 -1.17
C PHE A 19 -22.18 11.78 -1.33
N TYR A 20 -21.61 10.59 -1.54
CA TYR A 20 -22.39 9.35 -1.59
C TYR A 20 -22.98 8.98 -0.22
N VAL A 21 -22.20 9.12 0.86
CA VAL A 21 -22.63 8.82 2.23
C VAL A 21 -23.76 9.76 2.67
N GLU A 22 -23.63 11.06 2.42
CA GLU A 22 -24.63 12.06 2.81
C GLU A 22 -25.98 11.83 2.11
N LYS A 23 -25.97 11.53 0.81
CA LYS A 23 -27.19 11.14 0.08
C LYS A 23 -27.77 9.79 0.52
N SER A 24 -26.96 8.89 1.05
CA SER A 24 -27.40 7.56 1.50
C SER A 24 -28.04 7.59 2.89
N LEU A 25 -27.57 8.47 3.79
CA LEU A 25 -28.10 8.63 5.15
C LEU A 25 -29.49 9.27 5.17
N ALA A 26 -29.81 10.14 4.22
CA ALA A 26 -31.12 10.78 4.11
C ALA A 26 -32.26 9.85 3.61
N LEU A 27 -31.99 8.55 3.42
CA LEU A 27 -32.84 7.60 2.71
C LEU A 27 -33.16 6.33 3.52
N PHE A 28 -32.93 6.34 4.83
CA PHE A 28 -33.07 5.16 5.70
C PHE A 28 -34.29 5.22 6.61
N ASP A 29 -35.25 4.34 6.34
CA ASP A 29 -36.10 3.68 7.34
C ASP A 29 -36.48 2.30 6.76
N GLY A 30 -35.93 1.21 7.30
CA GLY A 30 -36.35 -0.16 6.99
C GLY A 30 -35.22 -1.21 6.90
N PRO A 31 -35.34 -2.37 7.58
CA PRO A 31 -34.48 -3.54 7.32
C PRO A 31 -34.68 -4.07 5.89
N PHE A 32 -33.72 -4.86 5.40
CA PHE A 32 -33.84 -5.61 4.14
C PHE A 32 -34.90 -6.70 4.30
N ASP A 33 -36.17 -6.30 4.34
CA ASP A 33 -37.25 -7.25 4.31
C ASP A 33 -37.22 -7.94 2.95
N ASN A 34 -37.47 -9.25 2.97
CA ASN A 34 -37.67 -10.04 1.77
C ASN A 34 -38.61 -9.27 0.84
N CYS A 35 -38.50 -9.58 -0.45
CA CYS A 35 -39.46 -9.25 -1.51
C CYS A 35 -40.95 -9.49 -1.21
N GLU A 36 -41.32 -9.85 0.02
CA GLU A 36 -42.66 -9.71 0.54
C GLU A 36 -43.14 -8.28 0.31
N ILE A 37 -44.40 -8.20 -0.10
CA ILE A 37 -45.09 -7.04 -0.60
C ILE A 37 -45.21 -6.01 0.53
N ILE A 38 -44.13 -5.29 0.81
CA ILE A 38 -44.21 -4.05 1.56
C ILE A 38 -44.49 -3.01 0.49
N GLU A 39 -45.73 -2.51 0.49
CA GLU A 39 -46.07 -1.21 -0.07
C GLU A 39 -45.25 -0.13 0.65
N SER A 40 -43.93 -0.13 0.49
CA SER A 40 -43.04 0.87 1.05
C SER A 40 -43.13 2.09 0.14
N PRO A 41 -43.57 3.26 0.65
CA PRO A 41 -43.65 4.49 -0.12
C PRO A 41 -42.27 5.15 -0.29
N GLY A 42 -41.20 4.35 -0.29
CA GLY A 42 -39.85 4.81 -0.58
C GLY A 42 -39.59 4.92 -2.08
N PRO A 43 -38.75 5.88 -2.54
CA PRO A 43 -38.47 6.10 -3.96
C PRO A 43 -37.60 5.02 -4.62
N LYS A 44 -37.23 3.95 -3.89
CA LYS A 44 -36.50 2.80 -4.43
C LYS A 44 -37.47 1.64 -4.57
N GLY A 45 -37.87 1.35 -5.80
CA GLY A 45 -38.75 0.24 -6.08
C GLY A 45 -38.13 -1.11 -5.70
N ILE A 46 -38.98 -2.13 -5.66
CA ILE A 46 -38.65 -3.56 -5.52
C ILE A 46 -37.36 -3.90 -6.31
N CYS A 47 -36.43 -4.64 -5.68
CA CYS A 47 -35.12 -5.00 -6.25
C CYS A 47 -34.27 -3.80 -6.68
N SER A 48 -34.19 -2.77 -5.84
CA SER A 48 -33.50 -1.49 -6.10
C SER A 48 -33.96 -0.78 -7.40
N GLY A 49 -35.15 -1.09 -7.92
CA GLY A 49 -35.67 -0.58 -9.20
C GLY A 49 -35.03 -1.19 -10.45
N HIS A 50 -34.11 -2.13 -10.28
CA HIS A 50 -33.34 -2.78 -11.34
C HIS A 50 -33.74 -4.24 -11.54
N GLY A 51 -34.90 -4.65 -11.06
CA GLY A 51 -35.41 -6.00 -11.24
C GLY A 51 -36.92 -6.08 -11.15
N SER A 52 -37.42 -7.29 -11.13
CA SER A 52 -38.80 -7.62 -10.80
C SER A 52 -38.78 -8.72 -9.74
N CYS A 53 -39.71 -8.66 -8.80
CA CYS A 53 -39.80 -9.69 -7.78
C CYS A 53 -40.75 -10.79 -8.19
N ILE A 54 -40.26 -12.04 -8.14
CA ILE A 54 -41.02 -13.24 -8.48
C ILE A 54 -40.77 -14.24 -7.37
N ASN A 55 -41.82 -14.66 -6.66
CA ASN A 55 -41.75 -15.65 -5.57
C ASN A 55 -40.68 -15.32 -4.50
N ASN A 56 -40.74 -14.12 -3.94
CA ASN A 56 -39.77 -13.63 -2.95
C ASN A 56 -38.31 -13.56 -3.43
N THR A 57 -38.06 -13.67 -4.73
CA THR A 57 -36.73 -13.62 -5.34
C THR A 57 -36.66 -12.48 -6.34
N CYS A 58 -35.60 -11.68 -6.27
CA CYS A 58 -35.31 -10.62 -7.22
C CYS A 58 -34.71 -11.18 -8.51
N SER A 59 -35.45 -11.02 -9.62
CA SER A 59 -34.95 -11.24 -10.97
C SER A 59 -34.42 -9.93 -11.52
N CYS A 60 -33.10 -9.80 -11.61
CA CYS A 60 -32.44 -8.58 -12.08
C CYS A 60 -32.63 -8.34 -13.59
N LYS A 61 -32.70 -7.08 -13.99
CA LYS A 61 -32.64 -6.63 -15.38
C LYS A 61 -31.22 -6.85 -15.92
N ASP A 62 -31.11 -7.00 -17.24
CA ASP A 62 -29.81 -7.17 -17.91
C ASP A 62 -28.79 -6.12 -17.49
N GLY A 63 -27.58 -6.58 -17.14
CA GLY A 63 -26.47 -5.76 -16.67
C GLY A 63 -26.52 -5.38 -15.19
N PHE A 64 -27.52 -5.86 -14.44
CA PHE A 64 -27.59 -5.74 -12.99
C PHE A 64 -27.53 -7.09 -12.29
N THR A 65 -26.94 -7.12 -11.11
CA THR A 65 -26.80 -8.32 -10.28
C THR A 65 -26.86 -7.98 -8.79
N GLY A 66 -27.15 -8.99 -7.98
CA GLY A 66 -26.93 -8.97 -6.52
C GLY A 66 -25.60 -9.61 -6.10
N LEU A 67 -24.89 -10.21 -7.07
CA LEU A 67 -23.64 -10.93 -6.83
C LEU A 67 -22.49 -9.97 -6.52
N SER A 68 -22.08 -9.89 -5.25
CA SER A 68 -20.98 -9.06 -4.75
C SER A 68 -19.80 -9.88 -4.24
N ASP A 69 -18.63 -9.26 -4.12
CA ASP A 69 -17.55 -9.74 -3.27
C ASP A 69 -17.98 -9.72 -1.79
N PHE A 70 -17.63 -10.77 -1.03
CA PHE A 70 -17.94 -10.98 0.39
C PHE A 70 -19.43 -11.18 0.73
N ILE A 71 -20.31 -10.21 0.47
CA ILE A 71 -21.75 -10.28 0.80
C ILE A 71 -22.57 -10.46 -0.47
N ASN A 72 -22.93 -11.70 -0.78
CA ASN A 72 -23.67 -12.04 -1.98
C ASN A 72 -25.19 -11.89 -1.78
N THR A 73 -25.80 -10.84 -2.34
CA THR A 73 -27.26 -10.65 -2.26
C THR A 73 -27.98 -11.06 -3.54
N GLU A 74 -27.42 -12.00 -4.29
CA GLU A 74 -28.07 -12.61 -5.44
C GLU A 74 -29.44 -13.19 -5.07
N GLY A 75 -30.45 -12.85 -5.87
CA GLY A 75 -31.84 -13.21 -5.60
C GLY A 75 -32.53 -12.36 -4.53
N LEU A 76 -31.83 -11.44 -3.84
CA LEU A 76 -32.41 -10.58 -2.81
C LEU A 76 -32.45 -9.11 -3.24
N ASP A 77 -31.46 -8.64 -3.99
CA ASP A 77 -31.43 -7.28 -4.52
C ASP A 77 -30.61 -7.19 -5.83
N CYS A 78 -30.81 -6.11 -6.60
CA CYS A 78 -30.22 -5.88 -7.93
C CYS A 78 -29.45 -4.54 -8.01
N GLN A 79 -28.61 -4.28 -7.01
CA GLN A 79 -27.95 -3.00 -6.80
C GLN A 79 -26.61 -2.83 -7.53
N ILE A 80 -26.06 -3.91 -8.10
CA ILE A 80 -24.74 -3.90 -8.72
C ILE A 80 -24.87 -3.81 -10.23
N ASN A 81 -24.27 -2.80 -10.86
CA ASN A 81 -24.17 -2.65 -12.30
C ASN A 81 -22.86 -3.25 -12.79
N GLU A 82 -22.95 -4.33 -13.56
CA GLU A 82 -21.80 -5.12 -14.00
C GLU A 82 -20.90 -4.34 -14.95
N LEU A 83 -21.50 -3.56 -15.87
CA LEU A 83 -20.76 -2.73 -16.82
C LEU A 83 -19.93 -1.67 -16.09
N ALA A 84 -20.50 -1.03 -15.06
CA ALA A 84 -19.79 -0.04 -14.26
C ALA A 84 -18.59 -0.66 -13.53
N ILE A 85 -18.75 -1.84 -12.93
CA ILE A 85 -17.64 -2.58 -12.29
C ILE A 85 -16.56 -2.89 -13.33
N LYS A 86 -16.92 -3.45 -14.49
CA LYS A 86 -15.97 -3.74 -15.58
C LYS A 86 -15.21 -2.49 -16.03
N CYS A 87 -15.91 -1.36 -16.17
CA CYS A 87 -15.27 -0.08 -16.51
C CYS A 87 -14.26 0.38 -15.46
N ILE A 88 -14.57 0.24 -14.16
CA ILE A 88 -13.64 0.64 -13.08
C ILE A 88 -12.42 -0.30 -13.03
N TRP A 89 -12.62 -1.62 -13.19
CA TRP A 89 -11.53 -2.58 -13.32
C TRP A 89 -10.66 -2.32 -14.56
N GLY A 90 -11.27 -1.98 -15.70
CA GLY A 90 -10.55 -1.58 -16.91
C GLY A 90 -9.74 -0.29 -16.72
N ALA A 91 -10.28 0.68 -15.99
CA ALA A 91 -9.56 1.90 -15.63
C ALA A 91 -8.37 1.59 -14.70
N LEU A 92 -8.52 0.68 -13.73
CA LEU A 92 -7.42 0.21 -12.90
C LEU A 92 -6.32 -0.46 -13.74
N LEU A 93 -6.68 -1.32 -14.71
CA LEU A 93 -5.71 -1.95 -15.61
C LEU A 93 -4.89 -0.90 -16.38
N LEU A 94 -5.55 0.12 -16.92
CA LEU A 94 -4.88 1.21 -17.64
C LEU A 94 -3.92 1.98 -16.72
N VAL A 95 -4.37 2.31 -15.50
CA VAL A 95 -3.53 3.00 -14.51
C VAL A 95 -2.33 2.14 -14.12
N LEU A 96 -2.53 0.84 -13.89
CA LEU A 96 -1.48 -0.13 -13.58
C LEU A 96 -0.46 -0.21 -14.73
N PHE A 97 -0.91 -0.32 -15.98
CA PHE A 97 -0.04 -0.35 -17.16
C PHE A 97 0.80 0.91 -17.29
N ILE A 98 0.18 2.10 -17.20
CA ILE A 98 0.89 3.39 -17.24
C ILE A 98 1.87 3.52 -16.08
N GLY A 99 1.46 3.07 -14.89
CA GLY A 99 2.30 3.01 -13.70
C GLY A 99 3.55 2.18 -13.97
N GLN A 100 3.35 0.97 -14.49
CA GLN A 100 4.40 0.00 -14.76
C GLN A 100 5.41 0.47 -15.79
N VAL A 101 4.95 0.94 -16.94
CA VAL A 101 5.83 1.50 -17.99
C VAL A 101 6.73 2.61 -17.44
N ARG A 102 6.25 3.38 -16.45
CA ARG A 102 7.00 4.49 -15.84
C ARG A 102 7.91 4.05 -14.69
N SER A 103 7.54 3.05 -13.91
CA SER A 103 8.30 2.59 -12.74
C SER A 103 9.38 1.56 -13.11
N LEU A 104 9.12 0.72 -14.12
CA LEU A 104 9.96 -0.43 -14.45
C LEU A 104 11.43 -0.05 -14.75
N PRO A 105 11.76 1.00 -15.52
CA PRO A 105 13.16 1.37 -15.75
C PRO A 105 13.91 1.68 -14.46
N LYS A 106 13.26 2.38 -13.53
CA LYS A 106 13.86 2.77 -12.24
C LYS A 106 14.02 1.59 -11.30
N MET A 107 13.07 0.66 -11.32
CA MET A 107 13.20 -0.58 -10.55
C MET A 107 14.31 -1.47 -11.10
N TYR A 108 14.48 -1.50 -12.42
CA TYR A 108 15.57 -2.21 -13.08
C TYR A 108 16.94 -1.61 -12.72
N GLU A 109 17.09 -0.29 -12.75
CA GLU A 109 18.31 0.40 -12.30
C GLU A 109 18.69 0.00 -10.87
N ARG A 110 17.73 -0.05 -9.94
CA ARG A 110 18.00 -0.49 -8.55
C ARG A 110 18.40 -1.95 -8.43
N TYR A 111 17.79 -2.80 -9.25
CA TYR A 111 18.18 -4.20 -9.30
C TYR A 111 19.60 -4.35 -9.84
N ALA A 112 19.97 -3.56 -10.85
CA ALA A 112 21.33 -3.51 -11.39
C ALA A 112 22.35 -3.02 -10.34
N ASP A 113 22.06 -1.93 -9.62
CA ASP A 113 22.90 -1.44 -8.52
C ASP A 113 23.15 -2.53 -7.46
N PHE A 114 22.10 -3.29 -7.11
CA PHE A 114 22.25 -4.39 -6.17
C PHE A 114 23.09 -5.54 -6.73
N ARG A 115 22.99 -5.82 -8.03
CA ARG A 115 23.82 -6.83 -8.69
C ARG A 115 25.30 -6.45 -8.67
N GLU A 116 25.63 -5.18 -8.83
CA GLU A 116 27.00 -4.68 -8.66
C GLU A 116 27.49 -4.91 -7.23
N VAL A 117 26.68 -4.58 -6.21
CA VAL A 117 27.03 -4.85 -4.80
C VAL A 117 27.23 -6.33 -4.53
N GLN A 118 26.42 -7.22 -5.14
CA GLN A 118 26.61 -8.66 -5.04
C GLN A 118 27.92 -9.13 -5.69
N GLN A 119 28.29 -8.56 -6.84
CA GLN A 119 29.55 -8.87 -7.53
C GLN A 119 30.75 -8.42 -6.70
N ASP A 120 30.72 -7.19 -6.16
CA ASP A 120 31.73 -6.68 -5.23
C ASP A 120 31.84 -7.56 -3.98
N GLY A 121 30.70 -7.99 -3.42
CA GLY A 121 30.66 -8.94 -2.32
C GLY A 121 31.36 -10.25 -2.67
N LYS A 122 31.05 -10.81 -3.85
CA LYS A 122 31.63 -12.07 -4.33
C LYS A 122 33.15 -11.96 -4.55
N MET A 123 33.63 -10.84 -5.08
CA MET A 123 35.08 -10.58 -5.23
C MET A 123 35.80 -10.53 -3.88
N ASN A 124 35.09 -10.13 -2.82
CA ASN A 124 35.59 -10.12 -1.45
C ASN A 124 35.28 -11.40 -0.64
N GLY A 125 34.87 -12.49 -1.31
CA GLY A 125 34.55 -13.77 -0.66
C GLY A 125 33.25 -13.76 0.16
N ARG A 126 32.40 -12.75 0.04
CA ARG A 126 31.12 -12.63 0.75
C ARG A 126 29.95 -12.96 -0.18
N ARG A 127 28.97 -13.72 0.32
CA ARG A 127 27.70 -13.95 -0.38
C ARG A 127 26.63 -13.02 0.21
N ILE A 128 26.10 -12.11 -0.61
CA ILE A 128 25.06 -11.16 -0.19
C ILE A 128 23.71 -11.63 -0.74
N PRO A 129 22.83 -12.23 0.07
CA PRO A 129 21.53 -12.71 -0.40
C PRO A 129 20.57 -11.55 -0.69
N ILE A 130 19.59 -11.74 -1.57
CA ILE A 130 18.53 -10.74 -1.86
C ILE A 130 17.79 -10.36 -0.58
N THR A 131 17.58 -11.31 0.34
CA THR A 131 16.91 -11.09 1.62
C THR A 131 17.61 -10.09 2.54
N SER A 132 18.92 -9.86 2.35
CA SER A 132 19.65 -8.82 3.08
C SER A 132 19.34 -7.39 2.59
N ASN A 133 18.85 -7.24 1.36
CA ASN A 133 18.44 -5.97 0.79
C ASN A 133 16.91 -5.89 0.72
N LYS A 134 16.30 -5.39 1.79
CA LYS A 134 14.84 -5.24 1.91
C LYS A 134 14.22 -4.41 0.79
N GLY A 135 14.94 -3.43 0.23
CA GLY A 135 14.45 -2.61 -0.88
C GLY A 135 14.30 -3.41 -2.17
N VAL A 136 15.28 -4.26 -2.49
CA VAL A 136 15.21 -5.15 -3.65
C VAL A 136 14.18 -6.25 -3.43
N LEU A 137 14.10 -6.82 -2.22
CA LEU A 137 13.08 -7.80 -1.88
C LEU A 137 11.66 -7.22 -2.04
N ALA A 138 11.46 -5.96 -1.63
CA ALA A 138 10.19 -5.27 -1.84
C ALA A 138 9.84 -5.11 -3.32
N ILE A 139 10.82 -4.78 -4.17
CA ILE A 139 10.64 -4.71 -5.63
C ILE A 139 10.28 -6.09 -6.20
N VAL A 140 10.96 -7.16 -5.77
CA VAL A 140 10.66 -8.52 -6.23
C VAL A 140 9.25 -8.96 -5.82
N LEU A 141 8.81 -8.66 -4.59
CA LEU A 141 7.44 -8.98 -4.17
C LEU A 141 6.41 -8.17 -4.95
N TYR A 142 6.70 -6.89 -5.22
CA TYR A 142 5.80 -6.03 -5.96
C TYR A 142 5.67 -6.47 -7.42
N GLU A 143 6.78 -6.53 -8.15
CA GLU A 143 6.79 -6.84 -9.59
C GLU A 143 6.62 -8.32 -9.89
N GLY A 144 7.15 -9.20 -9.03
CA GLY A 144 7.12 -10.65 -9.26
C GLY A 144 5.86 -11.34 -8.77
N VAL A 145 5.14 -10.77 -7.80
CA VAL A 145 3.96 -11.40 -7.20
C VAL A 145 2.73 -10.50 -7.27
N MET A 146 2.80 -9.28 -6.73
CA MET A 146 1.63 -8.40 -6.62
C MET A 146 1.08 -8.01 -8.00
N VAL A 147 1.93 -7.52 -8.90
CA VAL A 147 1.51 -7.01 -10.21
C VAL A 147 0.92 -8.11 -11.11
N PRO A 148 1.57 -9.28 -11.28
CA PRO A 148 0.99 -10.38 -12.05
C PRO A 148 -0.33 -10.88 -11.46
N SER A 149 -0.41 -11.02 -10.14
CA SER A 149 -1.63 -11.47 -9.45
C SER A 149 -2.78 -10.46 -9.63
N LEU A 150 -2.47 -9.15 -9.55
CA LEU A 150 -3.45 -8.10 -9.79
C LEU A 150 -3.92 -8.10 -11.25
N ILE A 151 -3.01 -8.21 -12.23
CA ILE A 151 -3.38 -8.29 -13.65
C ILE A 151 -4.28 -9.50 -13.90
N ALA A 152 -3.92 -10.68 -13.39
CA ALA A 152 -4.73 -11.88 -13.52
C ALA A 152 -6.13 -11.66 -12.91
N MET A 153 -6.22 -11.07 -11.71
CA MET A 153 -7.48 -10.77 -11.05
C MET A 153 -8.33 -9.79 -11.88
N ILE A 154 -7.73 -8.71 -12.40
CA ILE A 154 -8.43 -7.73 -13.24
C ILE A 154 -8.97 -8.41 -14.50
N VAL A 155 -8.15 -9.20 -15.21
CA VAL A 155 -8.56 -9.90 -16.43
C VAL A 155 -9.70 -10.86 -16.15
N THR A 156 -9.62 -11.66 -15.08
CA THR A 156 -10.71 -12.56 -14.68
C THR A 156 -12.01 -11.78 -14.42
N LYS A 157 -11.95 -10.67 -13.69
CA LYS A 157 -13.11 -9.79 -13.42
C LYS A 157 -13.69 -9.11 -14.66
N LEU A 158 -12.88 -8.89 -15.70
CA LEU A 158 -13.34 -8.30 -16.96
C LEU A 158 -14.01 -9.33 -17.88
N VAL A 159 -13.51 -10.56 -17.87
CA VAL A 159 -13.93 -11.62 -18.79
C VAL A 159 -15.09 -12.46 -18.22
N ALA A 160 -15.12 -12.69 -16.90
CA ALA A 160 -16.09 -13.59 -16.28
C ALA A 160 -16.99 -12.85 -15.28
N ASP A 161 -18.31 -12.97 -15.51
CA ASP A 161 -19.33 -12.24 -14.75
C ASP A 161 -19.59 -12.82 -13.36
N ASN A 162 -19.27 -14.11 -13.15
CA ASN A 162 -19.57 -14.83 -11.90
C ASN A 162 -18.39 -14.91 -10.93
N GLU A 163 -17.23 -14.37 -11.31
CA GLU A 163 -16.01 -14.48 -10.51
C GLU A 163 -16.02 -13.42 -9.39
N ARG A 164 -16.13 -13.88 -8.13
CA ARG A 164 -16.17 -13.04 -6.92
C ARG A 164 -15.22 -13.51 -5.83
N ILE A 165 -14.70 -12.55 -5.06
CA ILE A 165 -13.88 -12.80 -3.87
C ILE A 165 -14.78 -13.35 -2.77
N GLY A 166 -14.37 -14.47 -2.18
CA GLY A 166 -15.15 -15.21 -1.20
C GLY A 166 -16.17 -16.18 -1.79
N VAL A 167 -16.37 -16.17 -3.12
CA VAL A 167 -17.30 -17.08 -3.81
C VAL A 167 -16.55 -18.05 -4.73
N THR A 168 -15.54 -17.53 -5.45
CA THR A 168 -14.73 -18.32 -6.40
C THR A 168 -13.30 -18.45 -5.90
N PHE A 169 -12.73 -19.65 -6.02
CA PHE A 169 -11.37 -19.92 -5.52
C PHE A 169 -10.32 -19.06 -6.23
N THR A 170 -10.39 -18.97 -7.56
CA THR A 170 -9.38 -18.28 -8.40
C THR A 170 -9.21 -16.82 -7.98
N VAL A 171 -10.29 -16.04 -7.97
CA VAL A 171 -10.22 -14.61 -7.58
C VAL A 171 -9.89 -14.46 -6.10
N THR A 172 -10.38 -15.33 -5.23
CA THR A 172 -10.05 -15.30 -3.80
C THR A 172 -8.55 -15.50 -3.55
N PHE A 173 -7.94 -16.47 -4.23
CA PHE A 173 -6.50 -16.72 -4.15
C PHE A 173 -5.67 -15.57 -4.73
N LEU A 174 -6.07 -15.04 -5.88
CA LEU A 174 -5.40 -13.88 -6.47
C LEU A 174 -5.50 -12.63 -5.58
N PHE A 175 -6.64 -12.42 -4.93
CA PHE A 175 -6.83 -11.34 -3.96
C PHE A 175 -5.87 -11.50 -2.77
N PHE A 176 -5.78 -12.71 -2.19
CA PHE A 176 -4.84 -13.01 -1.11
C PHE A 176 -3.38 -12.72 -1.51
N LEU A 177 -2.93 -13.27 -2.65
CA LEU A 177 -1.57 -13.06 -3.15
C LEU A 177 -1.28 -11.58 -3.36
N THR A 178 -2.21 -10.88 -4.03
CA THR A 178 -2.05 -9.45 -4.32
C THR A 178 -1.95 -8.64 -3.03
N LYS A 179 -2.83 -8.90 -2.04
CA LYS A 179 -2.84 -8.20 -0.76
C LYS A 179 -1.57 -8.49 0.05
N ALA A 180 -1.21 -9.76 0.22
CA ALA A 180 -0.04 -10.18 0.98
C ALA A 180 1.26 -9.62 0.38
N ALA A 181 1.43 -9.70 -0.95
CA ALA A 181 2.59 -9.17 -1.64
C ALA A 181 2.64 -7.63 -1.62
N PHE A 182 1.49 -6.95 -1.78
CA PHE A 182 1.41 -5.51 -1.66
C PHE A 182 1.88 -5.03 -0.28
N TYR A 183 1.23 -5.51 0.80
CA TYR A 183 1.60 -5.10 2.15
C TYR A 183 3.02 -5.54 2.51
N GLY A 184 3.47 -6.70 2.01
CA GLY A 184 4.85 -7.17 2.17
C GLY A 184 5.85 -6.19 1.55
N SER A 185 5.62 -5.77 0.31
CA SER A 185 6.47 -4.78 -0.37
C SER A 185 6.49 -3.43 0.37
N ALA A 186 5.34 -2.92 0.79
CA ALA A 186 5.24 -1.64 1.50
C ALA A 186 5.94 -1.68 2.87
N MET A 187 5.73 -2.75 3.65
CA MET A 187 6.28 -2.93 4.99
C MET A 187 7.75 -3.35 5.01
N LEU A 188 8.30 -3.83 3.90
CA LEU A 188 9.74 -3.99 3.73
C LEU A 188 10.41 -2.69 3.29
N PHE A 189 9.77 -1.96 2.38
CA PHE A 189 10.34 -0.76 1.79
C PHE A 189 10.43 0.40 2.76
N GLN A 190 9.32 0.76 3.41
CA GLN A 190 9.30 1.95 4.26
C GLN A 190 10.31 1.87 5.41
N PRO A 191 10.44 0.75 6.15
CA PRO A 191 11.46 0.65 7.19
C PRO A 191 12.88 0.70 6.67
N ALA A 192 13.14 0.11 5.50
CA ALA A 192 14.45 0.18 4.86
C ALA A 192 14.83 1.62 4.49
N LEU A 193 13.89 2.37 3.92
CA LEU A 193 14.07 3.77 3.57
C LEU A 193 14.32 4.65 4.80
N VAL A 194 13.49 4.49 5.84
CA VAL A 194 13.66 5.23 7.10
C VAL A 194 14.99 4.90 7.75
N ALA A 195 15.39 3.63 7.78
CA ALA A 195 16.68 3.22 8.33
C ALA A 195 17.86 3.82 7.56
N ALA A 196 17.81 3.81 6.22
CA ALA A 196 18.84 4.40 5.38
C ALA A 196 18.99 5.91 5.64
N LEU A 197 17.87 6.65 5.67
CA LEU A 197 17.87 8.09 5.90
C LEU A 197 18.31 8.44 7.32
N MET A 198 17.88 7.69 8.33
CA MET A 198 18.28 7.92 9.72
C MET A 198 19.77 7.64 9.94
N ARG A 199 20.32 6.57 9.36
CA ARG A 199 21.76 6.28 9.43
C ARG A 199 22.61 7.31 8.70
N ALA A 200 22.12 7.81 7.56
CA ALA A 200 22.78 8.90 6.84
C ALA A 200 22.77 10.20 7.66
N ALA A 201 21.68 10.49 8.37
CA ALA A 201 21.56 11.67 9.22
C ALA A 201 22.34 11.55 10.55
N SER A 202 22.52 10.33 11.07
CA SER A 202 23.23 10.09 12.34
C SER A 202 24.73 9.90 12.19
N PHE A 203 25.29 9.99 10.98
CA PHE A 203 26.71 9.79 10.76
C PHE A 203 27.50 10.89 11.47
N GLY A 204 28.24 10.51 12.53
CA GLY A 204 29.03 11.43 13.34
C GLY A 204 28.35 11.95 14.62
N THR A 205 27.15 11.49 14.98
CA THR A 205 26.50 11.85 16.25
C THR A 205 26.60 10.73 17.29
N SER A 206 26.72 11.11 18.57
CA SER A 206 26.74 10.17 19.72
C SER A 206 25.42 9.37 19.90
N GLN A 207 24.37 9.70 19.13
CA GLN A 207 23.03 9.10 19.28
C GLN A 207 22.81 7.79 18.48
N SER A 208 23.86 7.10 18.05
CA SER A 208 23.76 5.88 17.24
C SER A 208 22.86 4.80 17.87
N GLY A 209 22.93 4.61 19.18
CA GLY A 209 22.12 3.62 19.91
C GLY A 209 20.62 3.94 19.97
N ALA A 210 20.24 5.23 19.98
CA ALA A 210 18.82 5.62 19.92
C ALA A 210 18.23 5.38 18.53
N VAL A 211 19.01 5.69 17.49
CA VAL A 211 18.63 5.47 16.09
C VAL A 211 18.43 3.97 15.80
N GLU A 212 19.34 3.11 16.24
CA GLU A 212 19.22 1.67 15.96
C GLU A 212 18.03 1.03 16.71
N ARG A 213 17.73 1.48 17.95
CA ARG A 213 16.51 1.07 18.66
C ARG A 213 15.24 1.46 17.91
N LEU A 214 15.19 2.68 17.36
CA LEU A 214 14.07 3.16 16.56
C LEU A 214 13.89 2.34 15.27
N ILE A 215 15.00 2.02 14.59
CA ILE A 215 15.00 1.17 13.40
C ILE A 215 14.49 -0.24 13.73
N ARG A 216 14.94 -0.84 14.83
CA ARG A 216 14.49 -2.16 15.28
C ARG A 216 13.00 -2.17 15.60
N PHE A 217 12.51 -1.17 16.35
CA PHE A 217 11.09 -1.01 16.63
C PHE A 217 10.27 -0.91 15.35
N ASN A 218 10.70 -0.06 14.40
CA ASN A 218 10.02 0.12 13.12
C ASN A 218 9.92 -1.19 12.33
N ASN A 219 11.03 -1.95 12.26
CA ASN A 219 11.05 -3.23 11.56
C ASN A 219 10.09 -4.25 12.18
N ILE A 220 10.07 -4.36 13.51
CA ILE A 220 9.18 -5.28 14.24
C ILE A 220 7.72 -4.88 14.04
N SER A 221 7.40 -3.59 14.23
CA SER A 221 6.03 -3.09 14.07
C SER A 221 5.53 -3.25 12.63
N SER A 222 6.35 -2.98 11.62
CA SER A 222 6.01 -3.22 10.22
C SER A 222 5.80 -4.70 9.89
N PHE A 223 6.55 -5.61 10.52
CA PHE A 223 6.32 -7.05 10.39
C PHE A 223 4.94 -7.46 10.92
N PHE A 224 4.57 -7.00 12.12
CA PHE A 224 3.24 -7.28 12.68
C PHE A 224 2.11 -6.68 11.82
N ASN A 225 2.28 -5.46 11.30
CA ASN A 225 1.31 -4.84 10.40
C ASN A 225 1.16 -5.60 9.08
N TRP A 226 2.27 -6.10 8.51
CA TRP A 226 2.23 -6.97 7.33
C TRP A 226 1.51 -8.28 7.62
N MET A 227 1.85 -8.94 8.72
CA MET A 227 1.24 -10.21 9.12
C MET A 227 -0.27 -10.05 9.34
N GLY A 228 -0.68 -9.02 10.10
CA GLY A 228 -2.10 -8.71 10.31
C GLY A 228 -2.83 -8.45 8.98
N SER A 229 -2.26 -7.63 8.10
CA SER A 229 -2.87 -7.34 6.79
C SER A 229 -2.98 -8.57 5.88
N SER A 230 -2.01 -9.50 5.99
CA SER A 230 -1.99 -10.74 5.22
C SER A 230 -3.02 -11.76 5.74
N LEU A 231 -3.16 -11.87 7.07
CA LEU A 231 -4.19 -12.71 7.70
C LEU A 231 -5.61 -12.26 7.30
N LEU A 232 -5.84 -10.94 7.21
CA LEU A 232 -7.11 -10.41 6.71
C LEU A 232 -7.37 -10.78 5.24
N GLY A 233 -6.31 -11.00 4.45
CA GLY A 233 -6.44 -11.52 3.08
C GLY A 233 -6.87 -12.98 3.00
N ILE A 234 -6.76 -13.74 4.09
CA ILE A 234 -7.18 -15.15 4.17
C ILE A 234 -8.67 -15.26 4.49
N LEU A 235 -9.26 -14.28 5.17
CA LEU A 235 -10.66 -14.34 5.61
C LEU A 235 -11.68 -14.70 4.52
N PRO A 236 -11.59 -14.21 3.25
CA PRO A 236 -12.52 -14.62 2.21
C PRO A 236 -12.52 -16.13 1.91
N PHE A 237 -11.45 -16.87 2.22
CA PHE A 237 -11.44 -18.32 2.08
C PHE A 237 -12.43 -19.01 3.01
N VAL A 238 -12.77 -18.39 4.15
CA VAL A 238 -13.79 -18.91 5.07
C VAL A 238 -15.17 -18.86 4.40
N THR A 239 -15.52 -17.73 3.77
CA THR A 239 -16.76 -17.59 2.98
C THR A 239 -16.80 -18.58 1.82
N TYR A 240 -15.67 -18.75 1.12
CA TYR A 240 -15.56 -19.73 0.03
C TYR A 240 -15.78 -21.17 0.52
N ALA A 241 -15.15 -21.53 1.66
CA ALA A 241 -15.31 -22.85 2.25
C ALA A 241 -16.75 -23.13 2.71
N ASN A 242 -17.53 -22.08 3.02
CA ASN A 242 -18.95 -22.19 3.34
C ASN A 242 -19.88 -22.13 2.11
N GLY A 243 -19.32 -22.28 0.90
CA GLY A 243 -20.09 -22.35 -0.35
C GLY A 243 -20.43 -21.00 -0.97
N GLY A 244 -19.87 -19.88 -0.48
CA GLY A 244 -19.98 -18.56 -1.12
C GLY A 244 -21.38 -17.94 -1.11
N LYS A 245 -22.30 -18.45 -0.28
CA LYS A 245 -23.64 -17.90 -0.09
C LYS A 245 -23.62 -16.79 0.95
N TRP A 246 -24.58 -15.89 0.91
CA TRP A 246 -24.79 -14.98 2.03
C TRP A 246 -25.46 -15.73 3.18
N ASP A 247 -24.70 -15.77 4.27
CA ASP A 247 -25.10 -16.31 5.55
C ASP A 247 -24.41 -15.51 6.68
N GLU A 248 -24.70 -15.88 7.92
CA GLU A 248 -24.08 -15.29 9.11
C GLU A 248 -22.53 -15.35 9.06
N THR A 249 -21.96 -16.38 8.44
CA THR A 249 -20.50 -16.51 8.32
C THR A 249 -19.92 -15.46 7.37
N ALA A 250 -20.57 -15.22 6.23
CA ALA A 250 -20.17 -14.18 5.29
C ALA A 250 -20.19 -12.78 5.93
N GLU A 251 -21.22 -12.49 6.74
CA GLU A 251 -21.31 -11.23 7.50
C GLU A 251 -20.20 -11.10 8.54
N ILE A 252 -19.94 -12.15 9.34
CA ILE A 252 -18.86 -12.16 10.32
C ILE A 252 -17.51 -11.94 9.63
N VAL A 253 -17.26 -12.62 8.50
CA VAL A 253 -16.05 -12.46 7.69
C VAL A 253 -15.92 -11.03 7.18
N TRP A 254 -17.00 -10.44 6.71
CA TRP A 254 -17.06 -9.05 6.24
C TRP A 254 -16.69 -8.06 7.36
N PHE A 255 -17.34 -8.15 8.51
CA PHE A 255 -17.05 -7.28 9.66
C PHE A 255 -15.64 -7.50 10.20
N ALA A 256 -15.17 -8.74 10.29
CA ALA A 256 -13.80 -9.06 10.70
C ALA A 256 -12.78 -8.49 9.72
N TYR A 257 -13.05 -8.58 8.41
CA TYR A 257 -12.18 -8.03 7.36
C TYR A 257 -12.08 -6.50 7.45
N LEU A 258 -13.21 -5.80 7.51
CA LEU A 258 -13.22 -4.33 7.58
C LEU A 258 -12.71 -3.83 8.93
N GLY A 259 -13.21 -4.38 10.03
CA GLY A 259 -12.80 -4.01 11.39
C GLY A 259 -11.31 -4.28 11.62
N GLY A 260 -10.83 -5.44 11.18
CA GLY A 260 -9.41 -5.76 11.19
C GLY A 260 -8.58 -4.83 10.31
N SER A 261 -9.09 -4.40 9.15
CA SER A 261 -8.41 -3.44 8.28
C SER A 261 -8.29 -2.07 8.95
N VAL A 262 -9.36 -1.59 9.61
CA VAL A 262 -9.33 -0.35 10.41
C VAL A 262 -8.34 -0.47 11.56
N PHE A 263 -8.34 -1.60 12.27
CA PHE A 263 -7.42 -1.85 13.38
C PHE A 263 -5.95 -1.83 12.95
N THR A 264 -5.59 -2.63 11.93
CA THR A 264 -4.22 -2.72 11.41
C THR A 264 -3.73 -1.38 10.85
N LEU A 265 -4.57 -0.66 10.10
CA LEU A 265 -4.26 0.67 9.61
C LEU A 265 -4.09 1.68 10.77
N SER A 266 -4.92 1.62 11.81
CA SER A 266 -4.77 2.49 12.98
C SER A 266 -3.46 2.26 13.73
N LEU A 267 -3.05 0.99 13.91
CA LEU A 267 -1.74 0.65 14.47
C LEU A 267 -0.60 1.22 13.62
N TYR A 268 -0.74 1.16 12.29
CA TYR A 268 0.24 1.72 11.38
C TYR A 268 0.28 3.27 11.40
N ALA A 269 -0.85 3.95 11.56
CA ALA A 269 -0.90 5.40 11.79
C ALA A 269 -0.22 5.80 13.10
N LEU A 270 -0.45 5.04 14.18
CA LEU A 270 0.22 5.24 15.47
C LEU A 270 1.73 5.03 15.34
N GLN A 271 2.17 3.98 14.63
CA GLN A 271 3.58 3.75 14.31
C GLN A 271 4.20 4.95 13.57
N CYS A 272 3.55 5.45 12.51
CA CYS A 272 4.04 6.58 11.74
C CYS A 272 4.10 7.87 12.57
N THR A 273 3.12 8.09 13.45
CA THR A 273 3.07 9.24 14.37
C THR A 273 4.20 9.17 15.40
N TYR A 274 4.41 8.00 15.99
CA TYR A 274 5.52 7.74 16.91
C TYR A 274 6.87 8.00 16.23
N LEU A 275 7.08 7.46 15.03
CA LEU A 275 8.30 7.68 14.25
C LEU A 275 8.52 9.15 13.94
N LYS A 276 7.49 9.86 13.49
CA LYS A 276 7.55 11.31 13.22
C LYS A 276 8.02 12.08 14.45
N ASN A 277 7.45 11.79 15.62
CA ASN A 277 7.81 12.47 16.87
C ASN A 277 9.26 12.16 17.26
N LYS A 278 9.68 10.90 17.17
CA LYS A 278 11.06 10.48 17.49
C LYS A 278 12.10 10.97 16.50
N ILE A 279 11.78 11.04 15.21
CA ILE A 279 12.64 11.66 14.19
C ILE A 279 12.82 13.14 14.51
N ASN A 280 11.76 13.84 14.95
CA ASN A 280 11.86 15.23 15.34
C ASN A 280 12.76 15.40 16.58
N GLU A 281 12.62 14.55 17.59
CA GLU A 281 13.45 14.58 18.80
C GLU A 281 14.93 14.30 18.50
N VAL A 282 15.23 13.21 17.77
CA VAL A 282 16.60 12.74 17.51
C VAL A 282 17.35 13.64 16.52
N LEU A 283 16.66 14.21 15.52
CA LEU A 283 17.27 15.08 14.51
C LEU A 283 17.16 16.57 14.84
N THR A 284 16.61 16.95 16.00
CA THR A 284 16.69 18.35 16.43
C THR A 284 18.11 18.64 16.92
N PRO A 285 18.82 19.60 16.33
CA PRO A 285 20.21 19.88 16.66
C PRO A 285 20.31 20.48 18.06
N ASN A 286 20.46 19.61 19.08
CA ASN A 286 20.86 20.03 20.42
C ASN A 286 22.38 20.20 20.55
N SER A 287 23.12 19.99 19.45
CA SER A 287 24.58 19.96 19.45
C SER A 287 25.14 21.25 18.85
N ALA A 288 25.72 22.09 19.70
CA ALA A 288 26.41 23.33 19.34
C ALA A 288 27.67 23.16 18.45
N GLY A 289 27.90 21.98 17.86
CA GLY A 289 29.14 21.63 17.15
C GLY A 289 28.99 21.16 15.70
N ALA A 290 27.79 21.09 15.13
CA ALA A 290 27.63 20.70 13.72
C ALA A 290 27.95 21.89 12.81
N SER A 291 28.95 21.74 11.93
CA SER A 291 29.28 22.73 10.90
C SER A 291 28.08 23.00 9.98
N GLY A 292 27.99 24.22 9.42
CA GLY A 292 26.81 24.71 8.70
C GLY A 292 26.30 23.80 7.58
N SER A 293 27.20 23.15 6.83
CA SER A 293 26.83 22.28 5.70
C SER A 293 26.23 20.93 6.13
N GLY A 294 26.68 20.36 7.25
CA GLY A 294 26.10 19.13 7.80
C GLY A 294 24.70 19.36 8.38
N ARG A 295 24.51 20.51 9.03
CA ARG A 295 23.22 20.94 9.61
C ARG A 295 22.15 21.09 8.53
N GLU A 296 22.47 21.70 7.40
CA GLU A 296 21.52 21.89 6.29
C GLU A 296 21.05 20.55 5.70
N LYS A 297 21.98 19.61 5.45
CA LYS A 297 21.63 18.26 4.95
C LYS A 297 20.79 17.47 5.93
N MET A 298 21.09 17.55 7.23
CA MET A 298 20.31 16.90 8.28
C MET A 298 18.89 17.47 8.34
N GLU A 299 18.75 18.79 8.28
CA GLU A 299 17.45 19.47 8.28
C GLU A 299 16.62 19.12 7.03
N GLN A 300 17.26 19.02 5.86
CA GLN A 300 16.62 18.57 4.64
C GLN A 300 16.12 17.12 4.75
N THR A 301 16.94 16.23 5.32
CA THR A 301 16.59 14.82 5.55
C THR A 301 15.43 14.69 6.54
N LYS A 302 15.48 15.45 7.64
CA LYS A 302 14.41 15.54 8.64
C LYS A 302 13.10 15.99 7.99
N LYS A 303 13.11 17.08 7.21
CA LYS A 303 11.92 17.58 6.50
C LYS A 303 11.36 16.55 5.52
N MET A 304 12.22 15.84 4.80
CA MET A 304 11.81 14.77 3.89
C MET A 304 11.15 13.61 4.63
N LEU A 305 11.75 13.15 5.73
CA LEU A 305 11.20 12.07 6.57
C LEU A 305 9.85 12.45 7.19
N ILE A 306 9.74 13.63 7.79
CA ILE A 306 8.49 14.12 8.39
C ILE A 306 7.40 14.24 7.33
N LYS A 307 7.75 14.76 6.15
CA LYS A 307 6.81 14.86 5.03
C LYS A 307 6.32 13.47 4.59
N LEU A 308 7.21 12.50 4.48
CA LEU A 308 6.85 11.12 4.13
C LEU A 308 5.89 10.53 5.16
N GLN A 309 6.17 10.69 6.46
CA GLN A 309 5.29 10.21 7.53
C GLN A 309 3.91 10.90 7.49
N ASN A 310 3.86 12.22 7.28
CA ASN A 310 2.59 12.95 7.18
C ASN A 310 1.74 12.47 5.99
N GLU A 311 2.36 12.22 4.83
CA GLU A 311 1.66 11.68 3.67
C GLU A 311 1.10 10.28 3.96
N THR A 312 1.89 9.41 4.60
CA THR A 312 1.43 8.07 5.00
C THR A 312 0.28 8.15 6.02
N ILE A 313 0.41 8.96 7.07
CA ILE A 313 -0.66 9.15 8.08
C ILE A 313 -1.95 9.59 7.41
N PHE A 314 -1.89 10.58 6.51
CA PHE A 314 -3.07 11.06 5.79
C PHE A 314 -3.74 9.95 4.96
N GLN A 315 -2.96 9.17 4.22
CA GLN A 315 -3.48 8.06 3.42
C GLN A 315 -4.14 6.98 4.29
N VAL A 316 -3.52 6.66 5.42
CA VAL A 316 -4.01 5.65 6.37
C VAL A 316 -5.31 6.11 7.02
N VAL A 317 -5.37 7.36 7.50
CA VAL A 317 -6.58 7.95 8.08
C VAL A 317 -7.72 7.95 7.06
N LEU A 318 -7.45 8.37 5.82
CA LEU A 318 -8.46 8.36 4.76
C LEU A 318 -9.02 6.95 4.51
N ASN A 319 -8.16 5.93 4.41
CA ASN A 319 -8.61 4.55 4.22
C ASN A 319 -9.39 4.03 5.44
N CYS A 320 -8.96 4.35 6.67
CA CYS A 320 -9.73 4.02 7.87
C CYS A 320 -11.13 4.66 7.82
N THR A 321 -11.24 5.93 7.47
CA THR A 321 -12.53 6.63 7.33
C THR A 321 -13.43 5.93 6.32
N ILE A 322 -12.88 5.53 5.16
CA ILE A 322 -13.64 4.81 4.16
C ILE A 322 -14.12 3.46 4.69
N TYR A 323 -13.24 2.66 5.31
CA TYR A 323 -13.65 1.36 5.88
C TYR A 323 -14.68 1.52 7.01
N ILE A 324 -14.56 2.53 7.86
CA ILE A 324 -15.56 2.83 8.89
C ILE A 324 -16.91 3.18 8.24
N ALA A 325 -16.92 3.95 7.14
CA ALA A 325 -18.15 4.24 6.41
C ALA A 325 -18.79 2.96 5.84
N PHE A 326 -17.99 2.03 5.30
CA PHE A 326 -18.48 0.73 4.84
C PHE A 326 -19.00 -0.15 5.99
N ILE A 327 -18.45 -0.05 7.21
CA ILE A 327 -18.98 -0.76 8.38
C ILE A 327 -20.31 -0.14 8.82
N ALA A 328 -20.35 1.19 8.95
CA ALA A 328 -21.44 1.92 9.58
C ALA A 328 -22.67 2.12 8.68
N VAL A 329 -22.52 2.02 7.36
CA VAL A 329 -23.61 2.26 6.39
C VAL A 329 -23.97 0.94 5.69
N PRO A 330 -25.05 0.24 6.10
CA PRO A 330 -25.45 -1.05 5.52
C PRO A 330 -25.64 -1.01 4.00
N LEU A 331 -26.15 0.09 3.44
CA LEU A 331 -26.31 0.26 2.00
C LEU A 331 -24.97 0.19 1.22
N MET A 332 -23.84 0.42 1.89
CA MET A 332 -22.52 0.34 1.27
C MET A 332 -21.95 -1.08 1.25
N TRP A 333 -22.50 -2.04 2.00
CA TRP A 333 -21.94 -3.38 2.14
C TRP A 333 -21.76 -4.07 0.79
N ASN A 334 -22.82 -4.13 -0.02
CA ASN A 334 -22.78 -4.74 -1.35
C ASN A 334 -22.22 -3.81 -2.43
N ARG A 335 -21.73 -2.63 -2.06
CA ARG A 335 -21.10 -1.66 -2.97
C ARG A 335 -19.58 -1.68 -2.88
N HIS A 336 -19.05 -2.60 -2.08
CA HIS A 336 -17.61 -2.77 -1.94
C HIS A 336 -16.92 -3.10 -3.27
N ASP A 337 -17.60 -3.80 -4.17
CA ASP A 337 -17.09 -4.15 -5.50
C ASP A 337 -16.71 -2.92 -6.34
N TYR A 338 -17.36 -1.78 -6.12
CA TYR A 338 -16.98 -0.52 -6.77
C TYR A 338 -15.75 0.11 -6.11
N TYR A 339 -15.64 0.00 -4.79
CA TYR A 339 -14.54 0.59 -4.03
C TYR A 339 -13.25 -0.20 -4.15
N LEU A 340 -13.33 -1.53 -4.22
CA LEU A 340 -12.18 -2.40 -4.25
C LEU A 340 -11.17 -2.01 -5.35
N PRO A 341 -11.52 -1.95 -6.65
CA PRO A 341 -10.58 -1.52 -7.69
C PRO A 341 -10.06 -0.09 -7.49
N LEU A 342 -10.86 0.83 -6.94
CA LEU A 342 -10.42 2.18 -6.62
C LEU A 342 -9.35 2.19 -5.51
N SER A 343 -9.48 1.31 -4.51
CA SER A 343 -8.49 1.17 -3.44
C SER A 343 -7.14 0.68 -3.98
N TRP A 344 -7.13 -0.20 -4.99
CA TRP A 344 -5.92 -0.70 -5.65
C TRP A 344 -5.21 0.37 -6.48
N ILE A 345 -5.88 1.45 -6.93
CA ILE A 345 -5.23 2.59 -7.60
C ILE A 345 -4.20 3.24 -6.68
N ALA A 346 -4.52 3.37 -5.39
CA ALA A 346 -3.58 3.92 -4.41
C ALA A 346 -2.27 3.12 -4.36
N PHE A 347 -2.33 1.82 -4.65
CA PHE A 347 -1.17 0.93 -4.60
C PHE A 347 -0.27 1.08 -5.82
N VAL A 348 -0.83 1.37 -7.00
CA VAL A 348 -0.03 1.75 -8.18
C VAL A 348 0.75 3.05 -7.91
N ILE A 349 0.09 4.01 -7.24
CA ILE A 349 0.74 5.28 -6.86
C ILE A 349 1.88 5.03 -5.86
N LEU A 350 1.68 4.12 -4.89
CA LEU A 350 2.71 3.74 -3.93
C LEU A 350 3.87 2.99 -4.61
N GLY A 351 3.60 2.10 -5.57
CA GLY A 351 4.63 1.43 -6.37
C GLY A 351 5.50 2.40 -7.16
N LYS A 352 4.90 3.46 -7.72
CA LYS A 352 5.66 4.55 -8.32
C LYS A 352 6.54 5.27 -7.29
N LYS A 353 6.00 5.60 -6.10
CA LYS A 353 6.81 6.24 -5.04
C LYS A 353 7.98 5.35 -4.62
N LEU A 354 7.73 4.04 -4.49
CA LEU A 354 8.74 3.02 -4.23
C LEU A 354 9.85 3.12 -5.28
N ALA A 355 9.53 3.18 -6.58
CA ALA A 355 10.50 3.32 -7.67
C ALA A 355 11.23 4.69 -7.68
N ASP A 356 10.58 5.77 -7.25
CA ASP A 356 11.15 7.13 -7.28
C ASP A 356 12.09 7.45 -6.11
N THR A 357 11.97 6.75 -4.98
CA THR A 357 12.78 7.02 -3.76
C THR A 357 14.21 6.48 -3.86
N HIS A 358 15.03 7.12 -4.69
CA HIS A 358 16.46 6.88 -4.72
C HIS A 358 17.10 7.59 -3.52
N VAL A 359 17.54 6.85 -2.52
CA VAL A 359 18.70 7.31 -1.77
C VAL A 359 19.84 7.02 -2.73
N SER A 360 20.30 8.01 -3.50
CA SER A 360 21.61 7.85 -4.14
C SER A 360 22.56 7.64 -2.98
N SER A 361 22.90 6.38 -2.70
CA SER A 361 24.00 6.06 -1.81
C SER A 361 25.12 6.91 -2.36
N GLY A 362 25.61 7.85 -1.55
CA GLY A 362 26.54 8.89 -1.95
C GLY A 362 27.89 8.29 -2.31
N SER A 363 27.90 7.44 -3.32
CA SER A 363 29.04 6.99 -4.06
C SER A 363 29.53 8.22 -4.79
N SER A 364 30.28 9.02 -4.05
CA SER A 364 31.34 9.91 -4.52
C SER A 364 32.40 9.15 -5.35
N LYS A 365 32.07 8.03 -6.01
CA LYS A 365 32.94 7.40 -7.01
C LYS A 365 32.92 8.14 -8.35
N LYS A 366 32.00 9.08 -8.60
CA LYS A 366 32.10 10.01 -9.74
C LYS A 366 32.85 11.31 -9.41
N LYS A 367 34.10 11.19 -8.95
CA LYS A 367 35.19 12.14 -9.28
C LYS A 367 36.61 11.62 -8.98
N VAL A 368 36.85 10.31 -8.98
CA VAL A 368 38.21 9.73 -8.91
C VAL A 368 38.41 8.76 -10.07
N THR A 369 38.31 9.28 -11.31
CA THR A 369 38.83 8.62 -12.53
C THR A 369 38.79 9.60 -13.71
N LYS A 370 39.50 10.72 -13.56
CA LYS A 370 40.11 11.45 -14.68
C LYS A 370 41.22 12.36 -14.16
N LEU A 371 42.22 11.73 -13.57
CA LEU A 371 43.52 12.33 -13.26
C LEU A 371 44.58 11.23 -13.39
N VAL A 372 44.72 10.67 -14.59
CA VAL A 372 46.00 10.18 -15.17
C VAL A 372 45.81 10.12 -16.68
N SER A 373 46.17 11.19 -17.37
CA SER A 373 47.16 11.11 -18.45
C SER A 373 47.71 12.52 -18.67
N GLY A 374 48.95 12.72 -18.27
CA GLY A 374 49.75 13.91 -18.61
C GLY A 374 49.94 14.94 -17.49
N SER A 375 50.79 14.62 -16.51
CA SER A 375 51.90 15.48 -16.02
C SER A 375 52.21 15.14 -14.56
N ILE A 376 53.32 14.44 -14.35
CA ILE A 376 53.97 14.31 -13.06
C ILE A 376 54.64 15.67 -12.78
N GLU A 377 54.15 16.39 -11.78
CA GLU A 377 54.98 17.38 -11.09
C GLU A 377 55.04 16.99 -9.61
N LYS A 378 56.24 16.57 -9.19
CA LYS A 378 56.62 16.34 -7.80
C LYS A 378 56.58 17.67 -7.06
N THR A 379 55.79 17.79 -5.99
CA THR A 379 56.19 18.47 -4.74
C THR A 379 55.09 18.32 -3.69
N GLY A 380 55.46 17.97 -2.45
CA GLY A 380 54.64 18.25 -1.27
C GLY A 380 54.31 17.05 -0.38
N SER A 381 55.23 16.75 0.54
CA SER A 381 55.07 15.90 1.72
C SER A 381 53.83 16.24 2.55
N PHE A 382 53.04 15.24 2.96
CA PHE A 382 52.39 15.24 4.28
C PHE A 382 52.15 13.81 4.80
N THR A 383 52.30 13.71 6.11
CA THR A 383 52.64 12.58 6.96
C THR A 383 51.56 11.50 7.11
N THR A 384 52.03 10.26 7.07
CA THR A 384 51.34 9.05 7.50
C THR A 384 51.22 9.05 9.03
N ILE A 385 50.01 9.13 9.57
CA ILE A 385 49.74 8.72 10.96
C ILE A 385 49.31 7.26 10.90
N GLN A 386 50.30 6.41 11.11
CA GLN A 386 50.15 5.02 11.47
C GLN A 386 49.92 5.00 12.98
N ASP A 387 48.77 4.51 13.45
CA ASP A 387 48.66 4.11 14.86
C ASP A 387 47.93 2.78 14.99
N SER A 388 48.78 1.78 15.16
CA SER A 388 48.55 0.44 15.65
C SER A 388 48.19 0.48 17.14
N ARG A 389 47.17 -0.28 17.56
CA ARG A 389 47.19 -1.00 18.84
C ARG A 389 46.17 -2.13 18.84
N VAL A 390 46.70 -3.32 18.58
CA VAL A 390 46.27 -4.58 19.18
C VAL A 390 47.12 -4.72 20.43
N GLU A 391 46.50 -4.95 21.59
CA GLU A 391 47.15 -5.58 22.73
C GLU A 391 46.10 -6.31 23.58
N ILE A 392 46.25 -7.64 23.55
CA ILE A 392 45.70 -8.75 24.36
C ILE A 392 44.19 -8.99 24.31
#